data_AF-A0A7W8RW23-F1
#
_entry.id   AF-A0A7W8RW23-F1
#
_cell.length_a   1.000
_cell.length_b   1.000
_cell.length_c   1.000
_cell.angle_alpha   90.00
_cell.angle_beta   90.00
_cell.angle_gamma   90.00
#
_symmetry.space_group_name_H-M   'P 1'
#
loop_
_entity.id
_entity.type
_entity.pdbx_description
1 polymer ?
#
loop_
_entity_poly.entity_id
_entity_poly.type
_entity_poly.pdbx_seq_one_letter_code
_entity_poly.pdbx_strand_id
1 'polypeptide(L)' 'FVWPHADGGKVHLTAAQLSMLLEGIDWRQPRRTAALSML' A
#
# COMPACT_ATOMS: atom_id res chain seq x y z
N PHE A 1 4.27 0.34 2.04
CA PHE A 1 4.29 1.05 0.75
C PHE A 1 4.14 2.54 1.03
N VAL A 2 4.74 3.45 0.25
CA VAL A 2 4.52 4.89 0.42
C VAL A 2 3.82 5.39 -0.84
N TRP A 3 2.63 5.96 -0.67
CA TRP A 3 1.91 6.54 -1.80
C TRP A 3 2.61 7.82 -2.26
N PRO A 4 2.80 8.04 -3.58
CA PRO A 4 3.41 9.26 -4.07
C PRO A 4 2.56 10.48 -3.72
N HIS A 5 3.23 11.56 -3.35
CA HIS A 5 2.59 12.85 -3.13
C HIS A 5 2.28 13.51 -4.48
N ALA A 6 1.10 14.12 -4.61
CA ALA A 6 0.72 14.88 -5.79
C ALA A 6 1.32 16.29 -5.69
N ASP A 7 2.38 16.58 -6.43
CA ASP A 7 2.83 17.95 -6.62
C ASP A 7 2.09 18.56 -7.81
N GLY A 8 1.33 19.64 -7.60
CA GLY A 8 0.49 20.25 -8.65
C GLY A 8 -0.78 19.47 -9.04
N GLY A 9 -1.24 18.52 -8.21
CA GLY A 9 -2.56 17.88 -8.37
C GLY A 9 -2.63 16.64 -9.27
N LYS A 10 -1.48 16.16 -9.77
CA LYS A 10 -1.39 14.88 -10.51
C LYS A 10 -0.26 14.01 -9.96
N VAL A 11 -0.44 12.69 -10.02
CA VAL A 11 0.59 11.70 -9.66
C VAL A 11 0.82 10.76 -10.85
N HIS A 12 2.08 10.46 -11.12
CA HIS A 12 2.44 9.40 -12.06
C HIS A 12 2.53 8.08 -11.29
N LEU A 13 1.80 7.07 -11.77
CA LEU A 13 1.79 5.74 -11.20
C LEU A 13 2.45 4.75 -12.16
N THR A 14 3.18 3.78 -11.61
CA THR A 14 3.54 2.58 -12.37
C THR A 14 2.32 1.69 -12.57
N ALA A 15 2.37 0.76 -13.52
CA ALA A 15 1.29 -0.20 -13.75
C ALA A 15 0.90 -0.96 -12.46
N ALA A 16 1.89 -1.38 -11.67
CA ALA A 16 1.65 -2.07 -10.40
C ALA A 16 0.91 -1.19 -9.38
N GLN A 17 1.25 0.11 -9.29
CA GLN A 17 0.61 1.04 -8.37
C GLN A 17 -0.84 1.35 -8.77
N LEU A 18 -1.11 1.45 -10.08
CA LEU A 18 -2.46 1.60 -10.60
C LEU A 18 -3.32 0.36 -10.27
N SER A 19 -2.80 -0.84 -10.48
CA SER A 19 -3.50 -2.08 -10.12
C SER A 19 -3.82 -2.13 -8.62
N MET A 20 -2.86 -1.79 -7.75
CA MET A 20 -3.10 -1.75 -6.30
C MET A 20 -4.22 -0.79 -5.89
N LEU A 21 -4.33 0.36 -6.56
CA LEU A 21 -5.40 1.33 -6.33
C LEU A 21 -6.77 0.78 -6.77
N LEU A 22 -6.84 0.18 -7.96
CA LEU A 22 -8.08 -0.35 -8.53
C LEU A 22 -8.62 -1.56 -7.75
N GLU A 23 -7.72 -2.41 -7.24
CA GLU A 23 -8.07 -3.55 -6.40
C GLU A 23 -8.44 -3.15 -4.96
N GLY A 24 -8.26 -1.87 -4.59
CA GLY A 24 -8.60 -1.38 -3.25
C GLY A 24 -7.76 -2.02 -2.13
N ILE A 25 -6.53 -2.46 -2.43
CA ILE A 25 -5.68 -3.13 -1.45
C ILE A 25 -5.33 -2.14 -0.33
N ASP A 26 -5.71 -2.46 0.90
CA ASP A 26 -5.28 -1.70 2.07
C ASP A 26 -3.78 -1.94 2.30
N TRP A 27 -2.98 -0.98 1.86
CA TRP A 27 -1.52 -1.01 1.95
C TRP A 27 -1.00 -0.44 3.27
N ARG A 28 -1.89 0.07 4.14
CA ARG A 28 -1.53 0.47 5.50
C ARG A 28 -0.94 -0.74 6.22
N GLN A 29 -0.06 -0.49 7.19
CA GLN A 29 0.84 -1.48 7.78
C GLN A 29 0.23 -2.88 7.88
N PRO A 30 0.97 -3.93 7.46
CA PRO A 30 0.49 -5.30 7.60
C PRO A 30 0.16 -5.57 9.06
N ARG A 31 -1.10 -5.91 9.34
CA ARG A 31 -1.51 -6.40 10.65
C ARG A 31 -0.75 -7.69 10.91
N ARG A 32 0.23 -7.63 11.81
CA ARG A 32 0.91 -8.84 12.32
C ARG A 32 -0.12 -9.65 13.10
N THR A 33 -0.57 -10.76 12.53
CA THR A 33 -1.46 -11.73 13.17
C THR A 33 -0.73 -12.92 13.77
N ALA A 34 0.56 -13.07 13.49
CA ALA A 34 1.38 -14.07 14.15
C ALA A 34 1.54 -13.70 15.62
N ALA A 35 0.77 -14.35 16.49
CA ALA A 35 1.16 -14.48 17.88
C ALA A 35 2.49 -15.23 17.88
N LEU A 36 3.56 -14.57 18.32
CA LEU A 36 4.77 -15.27 18.75
C LEU A 36 4.38 -16.09 19.99
N SER A 37 3.80 -17.26 19.76
CA SER A 37 3.69 -18.28 20.80
C SER A 37 5.09 -18.83 20.99
N MET A 38 5.85 -18.21 21.90
CA MET A 38 7.06 -18.83 22.43
C MET A 38 6.62 -20.06 23.22
N LEU A 39 6.93 -21.24 22.69
CA LEU A 39 7.20 -22.42 23.50
C LEU A 39 8.61 -22.28 24.10
#